data_AF-A0A6I3B748-F1
#
_entry.id   AF-A0A6I3B748-F1
#
_cell.length_a   1.000
_cell.length_b   1.000
_cell.length_c   1.000
_cell.angle_alpha   90.00
_cell.angle_beta   90.00
_cell.angle_gamma   90.00
#
_symmetry.space_group_name_H-M   'P 1'
#
loop_
_entity.id
_entity.type
_entity.pdbx_description
1 polymer ?
#
loop_
_entity_poly.entity_id
_entity_poly.type
_entity_poly.pdbx_seq_one_letter_code
_entity_poly.pdbx_strand_id
1 'polypeptide(L)'
;MRLVLASASPARKNVLLAAGIDPIIEVSNVDEEAMSRELGAIPPTDLALALAKAKADEVISRLDIDDDTVVIGCDSIFELAGIGYGKPLTPAVATERITAMSGQ
;
A
#
# COMPACT_ATOMS: atom_id res chain seq x y z
N MET A 1 -21.53 2.70 10.59
CA MET A 1 -20.19 2.25 10.20
C MET A 1 -19.43 3.35 9.49
N ARG A 2 -18.35 3.81 10.11
CA ARG A 2 -17.38 4.77 9.56
C ARG A 2 -16.24 3.99 8.92
N LEU A 3 -15.99 4.17 7.63
CA LEU A 3 -14.86 3.52 6.94
C LEU A 3 -13.77 4.55 6.66
N VAL A 4 -12.54 4.27 7.11
CA VAL A 4 -11.35 5.09 6.90
C VAL A 4 -10.40 4.35 5.96
N LEU A 5 -10.00 4.98 4.87
CA LEU A 5 -8.95 4.47 3.99
C LEU A 5 -7.62 5.12 4.39
N ALA A 6 -6.70 4.30 4.90
CA ALA A 6 -5.35 4.69 5.30
C ALA A 6 -4.40 4.86 4.09
N SER A 7 -4.82 5.60 3.06
CA SER A 7 -4.09 5.69 1.79
C SER A 7 -4.37 6.98 1.02
N ALA A 8 -3.31 7.59 0.46
CA ALA A 8 -3.40 8.71 -0.48
C ALA A 8 -3.75 8.28 -1.93
N SER A 9 -3.90 6.98 -2.22
CA SER A 9 -4.04 6.50 -3.60
C SER A 9 -5.41 6.82 -4.21
N PRO A 10 -5.47 7.59 -5.32
CA PRO A 10 -6.74 7.84 -6.02
C PRO A 10 -7.39 6.56 -6.54
N ALA A 11 -6.58 5.59 -6.98
CA ALA A 11 -7.09 4.32 -7.50
C ALA A 11 -7.83 3.52 -6.41
N ARG A 12 -7.26 3.44 -5.20
CA ARG A 12 -7.89 2.71 -4.07
C ARG A 12 -9.18 3.38 -3.62
N LYS A 13 -9.20 4.72 -3.56
CA LYS A 13 -10.44 5.48 -3.31
C LYS A 13 -11.50 5.15 -4.37
N ASN A 14 -11.13 5.16 -5.65
CA ASN A 14 -12.07 4.91 -6.75
C ASN A 14 -12.64 3.49 -6.72
N VAL A 15 -11.87 2.49 -6.29
CA VAL A 15 -12.37 1.12 -6.09
C VAL A 15 -13.48 1.08 -5.03
N LEU A 16 -13.28 1.75 -3.89
CA LEU A 16 -14.30 1.83 -2.84
C LEU A 16 -15.54 2.58 -3.32
N LEU A 17 -15.38 3.72 -4.00
CA LEU A 17 -16.50 4.48 -4.56
C LEU A 17 -17.29 3.66 -5.59
N ALA A 18 -16.62 2.92 -6.47
CA ALA A 18 -17.26 2.04 -7.44
C ALA A 18 -18.05 0.89 -6.76
N ALA A 19 -17.64 0.49 -5.56
CA ALA A 19 -18.37 -0.46 -4.72
C ALA A 19 -19.51 0.18 -3.90
N GLY A 20 -19.77 1.48 -4.05
CA GLY A 20 -20.80 2.21 -3.29
C GLY A 20 -20.36 2.62 -1.88
N ILE A 21 -19.06 2.59 -1.59
CA ILE A 21 -18.49 2.95 -0.30
C ILE A 21 -17.82 4.32 -0.44
N ASP A 22 -18.21 5.29 0.38
CA ASP A 22 -17.56 6.60 0.46
C ASP A 22 -16.64 6.67 1.70
N PRO A 23 -15.33 6.42 1.54
CA PRO A 23 -14.40 6.38 2.67
C PRO A 23 -13.96 7.77 3.10
N ILE A 24 -13.71 7.93 4.40
CA ILE A 24 -12.88 9.02 4.92
C ILE A 24 -11.42 8.71 4.55
N ILE A 25 -10.73 9.68 3.96
CA ILE A 25 -9.34 9.50 3.56
C ILE A 25 -8.42 10.01 4.66
N GLU A 26 -7.59 9.12 5.21
CA GLU A 26 -6.53 9.47 6.16
C GLU A 26 -5.21 8.97 5.60
N VAL A 27 -4.28 9.88 5.33
CA VAL A 27 -2.99 9.50 4.75
C VAL A 27 -2.06 9.04 5.86
N SER A 28 -1.55 7.81 5.72
CA SER A 28 -0.52 7.31 6.62
C SER A 28 0.83 7.97 6.33
N ASN A 29 1.60 8.23 7.39
CA ASN A 29 2.94 8.82 7.33
C ASN A 29 4.06 7.79 7.60
N VAL A 30 3.78 6.50 7.48
CA VAL A 30 4.78 5.43 7.66
C VAL A 30 5.96 5.63 6.71
N ASP A 31 7.17 5.57 7.24
CA ASP A 31 8.41 5.50 6.45
C ASP A 31 8.57 4.07 5.92
N GLU A 32 7.99 3.84 4.74
CA GLU A 32 7.98 2.52 4.08
C GLU A 32 9.38 2.02 3.74
N GLU A 33 10.32 2.92 3.43
CA GLU A 33 11.70 2.56 3.08
C GLU A 33 12.49 2.15 4.33
N ALA A 34 12.29 2.83 5.46
CA ALA A 34 12.87 2.42 6.74
C ALA A 34 12.34 1.06 7.18
N MET A 35 11.03 0.85 7.12
CA MET A 35 10.41 -0.42 7.49
C MET A 35 10.88 -1.57 6.58
N SER A 36 10.95 -1.34 5.26
CA SER A 36 11.45 -2.34 4.32
C SER A 36 12.91 -2.74 4.61
N ARG A 37 13.76 -1.76 5.00
CA ARG A 37 15.14 -2.03 5.41
C ARG A 37 15.23 -2.84 6.70
N GLU A 38 14.35 -2.57 7.67
CA GLU A 38 14.32 -3.28 8.95
C GLU A 38 13.84 -4.74 8.78
N LEU A 39 12.78 -4.95 8.00
CA LEU A 39 12.26 -6.28 7.71
C LEU A 39 13.23 -7.13 6.88
N GLY A 40 14.08 -6.48 6.08
CA GLY A 40 15.07 -7.14 5.24
C GLY A 40 14.44 -7.91 4.09
N ALA A 41 15.13 -8.96 3.65
CA ALA A 41 14.69 -9.79 2.52
C ALA A 41 13.62 -10.79 2.96
N ILE A 42 12.35 -10.37 2.88
CA ILE A 42 11.17 -11.21 3.06
C ILE A 42 10.40 -11.36 1.74
N PRO A 43 9.50 -12.35 1.61
CA PRO A 43 8.66 -12.49 0.43
C PRO A 43 7.89 -11.19 0.09
N PRO A 44 7.76 -10.82 -1.20
CA PRO A 44 7.05 -9.59 -1.61
C PRO A 44 5.62 -9.49 -1.06
N THR A 45 4.92 -10.62 -0.95
CA THR A 45 3.58 -10.70 -0.36
C THR A 45 3.58 -10.34 1.12
N ASP A 46 4.58 -10.80 1.87
CA ASP A 46 4.71 -10.53 3.30
C ASP A 46 5.10 -9.07 3.55
N LEU A 47 5.96 -8.50 2.69
CA LEU A 47 6.29 -7.08 2.71
C LEU A 47 5.05 -6.21 2.47
N ALA A 48 4.25 -6.52 1.44
CA ALA A 48 3.02 -5.79 1.15
C ALA A 48 2.05 -5.85 2.35
N LEU A 49 1.89 -7.03 2.97
CA LEU A 49 1.02 -7.18 4.14
C LEU A 49 1.54 -6.39 5.35
N ALA A 50 2.85 -6.42 5.61
CA ALA A 50 3.47 -5.69 6.72
C ALA A 50 3.30 -4.17 6.55
N LEU A 51 3.58 -3.64 5.35
CA LEU A 51 3.39 -2.23 5.03
C LEU A 51 1.91 -1.81 5.11
N ALA A 52 0.99 -2.64 4.62
CA ALA A 52 -0.44 -2.37 4.71
C ALA A 52 -0.92 -2.27 6.17
N LYS A 53 -0.48 -3.20 7.02
CA LYS A 53 -0.79 -3.19 8.46
C LYS A 53 -0.22 -1.96 9.15
N ALA A 54 1.07 -1.67 8.95
CA ALA A 54 1.71 -0.49 9.54
C ALA A 54 0.98 0.80 9.17
N LYS A 55 0.52 0.94 7.93
CA LYS A 55 -0.25 2.12 7.49
C LYS A 55 -1.59 2.25 8.23
N ALA A 56 -2.30 1.13 8.42
CA ALA A 56 -3.53 1.12 9.21
C ALA A 56 -3.25 1.46 10.67
N ASP A 57 -2.27 0.80 11.30
CA ASP A 57 -1.91 0.96 12.70
C ASP A 57 -1.45 2.40 13.01
N GLU A 58 -0.69 3.02 12.11
CA GLU A 58 -0.25 4.41 12.26
C GLU A 58 -1.44 5.38 12.20
N VAL A 59 -2.39 5.17 11.28
CA VAL A 59 -3.62 5.96 11.22
C VAL A 59 -4.49 5.73 12.46
N ILE A 60 -4.63 4.48 12.92
CA ILE A 60 -5.34 4.13 14.15
C ILE A 60 -4.77 4.88 15.35
N SER A 61 -3.44 4.98 15.45
CA SER A 61 -2.77 5.64 16.57
C SER A 61 -3.05 7.15 16.70
N ARG A 62 -3.53 7.79 15.63
CA ARG A 62 -3.79 9.23 15.56
C ARG A 62 -5.28 9.59 15.55
N LEU A 63 -6.16 8.62 15.38
CA LEU A 63 -7.59 8.84 15.28
C LEU A 63 -8.29 8.47 16.59
N ASP A 64 -9.36 9.19 16.89
CA ASP A 64 -10.37 8.72 17.82
C ASP A 64 -11.23 7.68 17.09
N ILE A 65 -11.16 6.43 17.56
CA ILE A 65 -11.80 5.26 16.93
C ILE A 65 -12.82 4.70 17.91
N ASP A 66 -14.05 4.55 17.40
CA ASP A 66 -15.14 3.87 18.07
C ASP A 66 -15.33 2.45 17.53
N ASP A 67 -16.19 1.66 18.18
CA ASP A 67 -16.51 0.28 17.78
C ASP A 67 -17.19 0.18 16.41
N ASP A 68 -17.65 1.29 15.83
CA ASP A 68 -18.32 1.35 14.52
C ASP A 68 -17.36 1.87 13.42
N THR A 69 -16.05 1.97 13.71
CA THR A 69 -15.02 2.43 12.78
C THR A 69 -14.17 1.27 12.23
N VAL A 70 -14.02 1.22 10.91
CA VAL A 70 -13.16 0.26 10.20
C VAL A 70 -12.05 1.03 9.48
N VAL A 71 -10.79 0.70 9.77
CA VAL A 71 -9.62 1.27 9.06
C VAL A 71 -9.07 0.25 8.07
N ILE A 72 -8.92 0.67 6.82
CA ILE A 72 -8.36 -0.14 5.73
C ILE A 72 -6.98 0.38 5.38
N GLY A 73 -5.95 -0.40 5.74
CA GLY A 73 -4.59 -0.25 5.22
C GLY A 73 -4.41 -1.05 3.93
N CYS A 74 -3.62 -0.53 3.00
CA CYS A 74 -3.33 -1.19 1.73
C CYS A 74 -1.90 -0.91 1.29
N ASP A 75 -1.26 -1.95 0.76
CA ASP A 75 0.00 -1.81 0.04
C ASP A 75 0.03 -2.70 -1.21
N SER A 76 1.00 -2.47 -2.09
CA SER A 76 1.11 -3.18 -3.37
C SER A 76 2.57 -3.20 -3.79
N ILE A 77 3.12 -4.40 -3.95
CA ILE A 77 4.47 -4.63 -4.45
C ILE A 77 4.38 -5.19 -5.86
N PHE A 78 5.19 -4.66 -6.78
CA PHE A 78 5.31 -5.22 -8.13
C PHE A 78 6.31 -6.37 -8.10
N GLU A 79 5.83 -7.60 -8.25
CA GLU A 79 6.69 -8.78 -8.30
C GLU A 79 6.89 -9.26 -9.74
N LEU A 80 8.14 -9.54 -10.12
CA LEU A 80 8.48 -10.22 -11.37
C LEU A 80 9.50 -11.31 -11.07
N ALA A 81 9.18 -12.56 -11.43
CA ALA A 81 10.03 -13.73 -11.21
C ALA A 81 10.52 -13.90 -9.76
N GLY A 82 9.65 -13.68 -8.76
CA GLY A 82 10.00 -13.78 -7.34
C GLY A 82 10.72 -12.56 -6.76
N ILE A 83 10.99 -11.54 -7.58
CA ILE A 83 11.69 -10.33 -7.16
C ILE A 83 10.66 -9.21 -6.98
N GLY A 84 10.57 -8.67 -5.76
CA GLY A 84 9.78 -7.49 -5.46
C GLY A 84 10.50 -6.21 -5.89
N TYR A 85 9.84 -5.40 -6.71
CA TYR A 85 10.32 -4.11 -7.20
C TYR A 85 9.55 -2.98 -6.53
N GLY A 86 10.29 -2.00 -6.00
CA GLY A 86 9.74 -0.71 -5.57
C GLY A 86 9.39 0.20 -6.74
N LYS A 87 9.10 1.48 -6.48
CA LYS A 87 8.86 2.47 -7.55
C LYS A 87 10.07 2.55 -8.50
N PRO A 88 9.87 2.74 -9.82
CA PRO A 88 10.98 2.76 -10.77
C PRO A 88 11.88 4.00 -10.63
N LEU A 89 11.36 5.08 -10.03
CA LEU A 89 12.01 6.40 -9.81
C LEU A 89 12.45 7.14 -11.08
N THR A 90 12.80 6.43 -12.15
CA THR A 90 13.24 6.96 -13.43
C THR A 90 12.50 6.27 -14.59
N PRO A 91 12.29 6.97 -15.72
CA PRO A 91 11.72 6.37 -16.92
C PRO A 91 12.54 5.20 -17.48
N ALA A 92 13.87 5.26 -17.40
CA ALA A 92 14.76 4.22 -17.91
C ALA A 92 14.54 2.89 -17.16
N VAL A 93 14.48 2.93 -15.83
CA VAL A 93 14.19 1.76 -15.00
C VAL A 93 12.76 1.23 -15.24
N ALA A 94 11.80 2.12 -15.49
CA ALA A 94 10.44 1.70 -15.84
C ALA A 94 10.42 0.92 -17.17
N THR A 95 11.10 1.43 -18.22
CA THR A 95 11.22 0.77 -19.52
C THR A 95 11.93 -0.56 -19.41
N GLU A 96 13.03 -0.63 -18.67
CA GLU A 96 13.77 -1.88 -18.41
C GLU A 96 12.85 -2.95 -17.81
N ARG A 97 12.12 -2.61 -16.75
CA ARG A 97 11.23 -3.55 -16.04
C ARG A 97 10.04 -4.00 -16.89
N ILE A 98 9.39 -3.08 -17.61
CA ILE A 98 8.26 -3.42 -18.49
C ILE A 98 8.73 -4.30 -19.66
N THR A 99 9.93 -4.04 -20.19
CA THR A 99 10.52 -4.87 -21.25
C THR A 99 10.82 -6.28 -20.73
N ALA A 100 11.37 -6.40 -19.52
CA ALA A 100 11.63 -7.70 -18.89
C ALA A 100 10.35 -8.50 -18.62
N MET A 101 9.24 -7.83 -18.32
CA MET A 101 7.92 -8.44 -18.11
C MET A 101 7.26 -8.91 -19.43
N SER A 102 7.67 -8.38 -20.58
CA SER A 102 6.96 -8.60 -21.84
C SER A 102 6.90 -10.08 -22.26
N GLY A 103 5.71 -10.62 -22.36
CA GLY A 103 5.48 -12.00 -22.82
C GLY A 103 5.68 -13.07 -21.75
N GLN A 104 5.77 -12.66 -20.48
CA GLN A 104 5.78 -13.53 -19.30
C GLN A 104 4.51 -13.35 -18.47
#